data_AF-A0A7K4H7D1-F1
#
_entry.id   AF-A0A7K4H7D1-F1
#
_cell.length_a   1.000
_cell.length_b   1.000
_cell.length_c   1.000
_cell.angle_alpha   90.00
_cell.angle_beta   90.00
_cell.angle_gamma   90.00
#
_symmetry.space_group_name_H-M   'P 1'
#
loop_
_entity.id
_entity.type
_entity.pdbx_description
1 polymer ?
#
loop_
_entity_poly.entity_id
_entity_poly.type
_entity_poly.pdbx_seq_one_letter_code
_entity_poly.pdbx_strand_id
1 'polypeptide(L)'
;MDEIEKSLNSQLISELFGIKSKIYLQSIEFFKEQTKKQKSYEIKFNDWKKFFTKIYGYEISSELFLKHTYFVLLLRLLVFFKLSTHKNFNLKGDYEEYLAIDLKELRIFEFEYFPWIKFNKELFNKINNEIQDAKYTKEQLFSNLYQEIFLPD
;
A
#
# COMPACT_ATOMS: atom_id res chain seq x y z
N MET A 1 -22.66 -6.95 -31.75
CA MET A 1 -21.30 -7.50 -31.57
C MET A 1 -20.84 -6.94 -30.25
N ASP A 2 -20.95 -7.77 -29.21
CA ASP A 2 -20.87 -7.35 -27.81
C ASP A 2 -19.45 -6.92 -27.46
N GLU A 3 -19.25 -5.62 -27.23
CA GLU A 3 -18.19 -5.19 -26.31
C GLU A 3 -18.69 -5.50 -24.91
N ILE A 4 -18.44 -6.74 -24.46
CA ILE A 4 -18.46 -7.05 -23.04
C ILE A 4 -17.33 -6.20 -22.44
N GLU A 5 -17.70 -5.02 -21.96
CA GLU A 5 -16.94 -4.28 -20.97
C GLU A 5 -16.64 -5.28 -19.85
N LYS A 6 -15.44 -5.86 -19.85
CA LYS A 6 -14.99 -6.78 -18.81
C LYS A 6 -15.00 -5.99 -17.51
N SER A 7 -16.10 -6.07 -16.77
CA SER A 7 -16.17 -5.59 -15.39
C SER A 7 -15.05 -6.28 -14.64
N LEU A 8 -14.06 -5.50 -14.19
CA LEU A 8 -12.94 -6.03 -13.43
C LEU A 8 -13.45 -6.67 -12.14
N ASN A 9 -13.11 -7.95 -11.95
CA ASN A 9 -13.34 -8.64 -10.69
C ASN A 9 -12.10 -8.47 -9.80
N SER A 10 -12.27 -8.70 -8.50
CA SER A 10 -11.20 -8.71 -7.49
C SER A 10 -9.95 -9.51 -7.88
N GLN A 11 -10.11 -10.49 -8.78
CA GLN A 11 -9.05 -11.39 -9.22
C GLN A 11 -7.87 -10.68 -9.90
N LEU A 12 -8.11 -9.71 -10.81
CA LEU A 12 -6.99 -9.00 -11.46
C LEU A 12 -6.22 -8.13 -10.45
N ILE A 13 -6.92 -7.54 -9.50
CA ILE A 13 -6.30 -6.74 -8.43
C ILE A 13 -5.44 -7.65 -7.54
N SER A 14 -5.93 -8.84 -7.19
CA SER A 14 -5.15 -9.84 -6.47
C SER A 14 -3.95 -10.35 -7.28
N GLU A 15 -4.04 -10.45 -8.61
CA GLU A 15 -2.94 -10.85 -9.47
C GLU A 15 -1.82 -9.80 -9.51
N LEU A 16 -2.17 -8.51 -9.60
CA LEU A 16 -1.20 -7.42 -9.69
C LEU A 16 -0.62 -7.02 -8.32
N PHE A 17 -1.45 -6.99 -7.29
CA PHE A 17 -1.11 -6.41 -5.99
C PHE A 17 -1.32 -7.35 -4.81
N GLY A 18 -1.91 -8.53 -5.00
CA GLY A 18 -2.11 -9.48 -3.91
C GLY A 18 -0.82 -10.14 -3.44
N ILE A 19 -0.91 -10.91 -2.36
CA ILE A 19 0.26 -11.53 -1.68
C ILE A 19 1.09 -12.49 -2.55
N LYS A 20 0.55 -12.93 -3.69
CA LYS A 20 1.24 -13.80 -4.66
C LYS A 20 1.86 -13.01 -5.82
N SER A 21 1.66 -11.69 -5.87
CA SER A 21 2.10 -10.87 -6.99
C SER A 21 3.60 -10.61 -6.92
N LYS A 22 4.20 -10.36 -8.10
CA LYS A 22 5.60 -9.99 -8.21
C LYS A 22 5.91 -8.69 -7.46
N ILE A 23 4.99 -7.71 -7.51
CA ILE A 23 5.13 -6.44 -6.80
C ILE A 23 5.15 -6.66 -5.28
N TYR A 24 4.26 -7.51 -4.76
CA TYR A 24 4.25 -7.86 -3.35
C TYR A 24 5.58 -8.49 -2.92
N LEU A 25 6.02 -9.55 -3.60
CA LEU A 25 7.23 -10.28 -3.24
C LEU A 25 8.46 -9.37 -3.23
N GLN A 26 8.61 -8.53 -4.26
CA GLN A 26 9.71 -7.56 -4.34
C GLN A 26 9.63 -6.49 -3.26
N SER A 27 8.42 -6.06 -2.90
CA SER A 27 8.22 -5.09 -1.82
C SER A 27 8.58 -5.69 -0.46
N ILE A 28 8.17 -6.92 -0.17
CA ILE A 28 8.50 -7.61 1.07
C ILE A 28 10.01 -7.84 1.19
N GLU A 29 10.67 -8.26 0.11
CA GLU A 29 12.12 -8.40 0.07
C GLU A 29 12.82 -7.07 0.38
N PHE A 30 12.40 -5.98 -0.28
CA PHE A 30 12.89 -4.64 0.01
C PHE A 30 12.66 -4.26 1.49
N PHE A 31 11.46 -4.48 2.04
CA PHE A 31 11.16 -4.14 3.42
C PHE A 31 12.02 -4.93 4.42
N LYS A 32 12.21 -6.23 4.19
CA LYS A 32 13.08 -7.10 5.01
C LYS A 32 14.53 -6.59 5.05
N GLU A 33 15.04 -6.05 3.96
CA GLU A 33 16.37 -5.44 3.95
C GLU A 33 16.42 -4.09 4.68
N GLN A 34 15.30 -3.37 4.73
CA GLN A 34 15.22 -2.09 5.44
C GLN A 34 15.00 -2.25 6.94
N THR A 35 14.38 -3.34 7.42
CA THR A 35 14.24 -3.59 8.87
C THR A 35 15.59 -3.63 9.58
N LYS A 36 16.63 -4.12 8.90
CA LYS A 36 18.02 -4.17 9.41
C LYS A 36 18.70 -2.80 9.50
N LYS A 37 18.18 -1.79 8.80
CA LYS A 37 18.82 -0.46 8.62
C LYS A 37 18.08 0.66 9.36
N GLN A 38 16.77 0.52 9.51
CA GLN A 38 15.91 1.58 10.01
C GLN A 38 15.63 1.43 11.50
N LYS A 39 16.17 2.35 12.31
CA LYS A 39 15.91 2.41 13.77
C LYS A 39 14.42 2.58 14.11
N SER A 40 13.65 3.22 13.22
CA SER A 40 12.22 3.43 13.38
C SER A 40 11.41 2.13 13.28
N TYR A 41 11.95 1.09 12.65
CA TYR A 41 11.25 -0.18 12.44
C TYR A 41 10.84 -0.83 13.77
N GLU A 42 11.78 -1.03 14.69
CA GLU A 42 11.50 -1.73 15.95
C GLU A 42 10.44 -1.00 16.80
N ILE A 43 10.52 0.32 16.85
CA ILE A 43 9.55 1.15 17.58
C ILE A 43 8.16 0.94 16.98
N LYS A 44 8.03 1.08 15.65
CA LYS A 44 6.74 0.96 14.96
C LYS A 44 6.19 -0.46 14.98
N PHE A 45 7.04 -1.47 14.84
CA PHE A 45 6.64 -2.87 14.99
C PHE A 45 6.13 -3.15 16.40
N ASN A 46 6.80 -2.67 17.44
CA ASN A 46 6.37 -2.89 18.82
C ASN A 46 5.05 -2.16 19.15
N ASP A 47 4.88 -0.93 18.67
CA ASP A 47 3.64 -0.18 18.84
C ASP A 47 2.46 -0.87 18.13
N TRP A 48 2.69 -1.28 16.88
CA TRP A 48 1.73 -2.06 16.11
C TRP A 48 1.42 -3.39 16.79
N LYS A 49 2.44 -4.13 17.26
CA LYS A 49 2.30 -5.43 17.92
C LYS A 49 1.43 -5.32 19.17
N LYS A 50 1.66 -4.31 20.02
CA LYS A 50 0.85 -4.06 21.22
C LYS A 50 -0.63 -3.83 20.91
N PHE A 51 -0.95 -3.14 19.82
CA PHE A 51 -2.32 -2.85 19.43
C PHE A 51 -3.00 -4.10 18.84
N PHE A 52 -2.37 -4.75 17.86
CA PHE A 52 -2.97 -5.86 17.12
C PHE A 52 -2.97 -7.18 17.88
N THR A 53 -2.06 -7.41 18.83
CA THR A 53 -2.11 -8.61 19.69
C THR A 53 -3.39 -8.63 20.52
N LYS A 54 -3.89 -7.46 20.94
CA LYS A 54 -5.17 -7.34 21.66
C LYS A 54 -6.39 -7.64 20.77
N ILE A 55 -6.30 -7.30 19.49
CA ILE A 55 -7.38 -7.50 18.51
C ILE A 55 -7.45 -8.97 18.11
N TYR A 56 -6.31 -9.55 17.75
CA TYR A 56 -6.25 -10.91 17.21
C TYR A 56 -6.25 -11.99 18.30
N GLY A 57 -5.83 -11.65 19.53
CA GLY A 57 -5.84 -12.59 20.66
C GLY A 57 -4.71 -13.64 20.64
N TYR A 58 -3.74 -13.52 19.73
CA TYR A 58 -2.57 -14.39 19.64
C TYR A 58 -1.30 -13.58 19.32
N GLU A 59 -0.13 -14.21 19.50
CA GLU A 59 1.14 -13.58 19.16
C GLU A 59 1.29 -13.41 17.64
N ILE A 60 1.46 -12.16 17.22
CA ILE A 60 1.57 -11.76 15.83
C ILE A 60 3.02 -11.63 15.37
N SER A 61 3.27 -12.10 14.15
CA SER A 61 4.60 -12.18 13.55
C SER A 61 5.04 -10.85 12.92
N SER A 62 6.35 -10.71 12.70
CA SER A 62 6.90 -9.59 11.93
C SER A 62 6.50 -9.65 10.46
N GLU A 63 6.29 -10.85 9.91
CA GLU A 63 5.78 -11.03 8.55
C GLU A 63 4.41 -10.40 8.35
N LEU A 64 3.51 -10.53 9.32
CA LEU A 64 2.19 -9.89 9.28
C LEU A 64 2.30 -8.37 9.30
N PHE A 65 3.23 -7.82 10.09
CA PHE A 65 3.51 -6.38 10.09
C PHE A 65 4.02 -5.89 8.72
N LEU A 66 4.88 -6.66 8.06
CA LEU A 66 5.36 -6.32 6.71
C LEU A 66 4.25 -6.44 5.66
N LYS A 67 3.37 -7.44 5.77
CA LYS A 67 2.15 -7.56 4.94
C LYS A 67 1.27 -6.33 5.09
N HIS A 68 0.97 -5.90 6.32
CA HIS A 68 0.18 -4.69 6.56
C HIS A 68 0.89 -3.43 6.05
N THR A 69 2.21 -3.33 6.28
CA THR A 69 3.02 -2.22 5.75
C THR A 69 2.89 -2.11 4.23
N TYR A 70 2.95 -3.24 3.52
CA TYR A 70 2.77 -3.28 2.07
C TYR A 70 1.43 -2.68 1.64
N PHE A 71 0.32 -3.21 2.17
CA PHE A 71 -1.01 -2.78 1.72
C PHE A 71 -1.29 -1.33 2.10
N VAL A 72 -0.84 -0.86 3.26
CA VAL A 72 -1.01 0.53 3.66
C VAL A 72 -0.18 1.47 2.78
N LEU A 73 1.06 1.12 2.44
CA LEU A 73 1.87 1.95 1.54
C LEU A 73 1.30 1.96 0.13
N LEU A 74 0.76 0.84 -0.34
CA LEU A 74 0.08 0.78 -1.62
C LEU A 74 -1.16 1.66 -1.62
N LEU A 75 -2.00 1.57 -0.59
CA LEU A 75 -3.16 2.44 -0.39
C LEU A 75 -2.77 3.92 -0.40
N ARG A 76 -1.71 4.27 0.34
CA ARG A 76 -1.15 5.63 0.40
C ARG A 76 -0.75 6.12 -0.98
N LEU A 77 -0.12 5.26 -1.78
CA LEU A 77 0.30 5.57 -3.13
C LEU A 77 -0.88 5.78 -4.08
N LEU A 78 -1.97 5.00 -3.93
CA LEU A 78 -3.21 5.24 -4.68
C LEU A 78 -3.85 6.57 -4.37
N VAL A 79 -3.91 6.92 -3.09
CA VAL A 79 -4.41 8.23 -2.65
C VAL A 79 -3.56 9.34 -3.25
N PHE A 80 -2.23 9.22 -3.18
CA PHE A 80 -1.31 10.17 -3.82
C PHE A 80 -1.61 10.34 -5.33
N PHE A 81 -1.72 9.25 -6.08
CA PHE A 81 -2.04 9.32 -7.52
C PHE A 81 -3.46 9.79 -7.82
N LYS A 82 -4.41 9.62 -6.90
CA LYS A 82 -5.76 10.19 -7.05
C LYS A 82 -5.69 11.70 -6.88
N LEU A 83 -4.97 12.17 -5.86
CA LEU A 83 -4.78 13.60 -5.60
C LEU A 83 -4.02 14.28 -6.72
N SER A 84 -2.98 13.68 -7.30
CA SER A 84 -2.24 14.27 -8.43
C SER A 84 -3.07 14.44 -9.70
N THR A 85 -4.10 13.61 -9.88
CA THR A 85 -5.05 13.79 -10.98
C THR A 85 -6.19 14.77 -10.68
N HIS A 86 -6.31 15.25 -9.44
CA HIS A 86 -7.41 16.08 -9.01
C HIS A 86 -7.09 17.57 -9.20
N LYS A 87 -7.95 18.30 -9.92
CA LYS A 87 -7.71 19.69 -10.36
C LYS A 87 -7.41 20.69 -9.23
N ASN A 88 -7.88 20.41 -8.01
CA ASN A 88 -7.65 21.27 -6.84
C ASN A 88 -6.29 21.03 -6.17
N PHE A 89 -5.54 20.02 -6.60
CA PHE A 89 -4.22 19.70 -6.06
C PHE A 89 -3.18 19.92 -7.16
N ASN A 90 -2.16 20.71 -6.86
CA ASN A 90 -1.06 20.96 -7.77
C ASN A 90 0.10 19.99 -7.47
N LEU A 91 -0.12 18.71 -7.79
CA LEU A 91 0.90 17.66 -7.67
C LEU A 91 1.22 17.11 -9.07
N LYS A 92 2.50 17.00 -9.39
CA LYS A 92 3.02 16.35 -10.60
C LYS A 92 2.82 14.83 -10.59
N GLY A 93 2.68 14.24 -9.40
CA GLY A 93 2.52 12.79 -9.27
C GLY A 93 3.84 12.03 -9.46
N ASP A 94 4.98 12.69 -9.22
CA ASP A 94 6.29 12.07 -9.32
C ASP A 94 6.80 11.50 -7.99
N TYR A 95 7.93 10.79 -8.06
CA TYR A 95 8.51 10.13 -6.90
C TYR A 95 8.99 11.10 -5.81
N GLU A 96 9.50 12.28 -6.19
CA GLU A 96 10.03 13.24 -5.22
C GLU A 96 8.89 13.87 -4.41
N GLU A 97 7.77 14.18 -5.08
CA GLU A 97 6.54 14.60 -4.39
C GLU A 97 5.98 13.50 -3.50
N TYR A 98 6.00 12.23 -3.93
CA TYR A 98 5.59 11.11 -3.08
C TYR A 98 6.45 11.00 -1.81
N LEU A 99 7.75 11.28 -1.90
CA LEU A 99 8.63 11.33 -0.73
C LEU A 99 8.35 12.54 0.18
N ALA A 100 7.98 13.69 -0.37
CA ALA A 100 7.72 14.90 0.39
C ALA A 100 6.31 14.97 1.00
N ILE A 101 5.31 14.35 0.35
CA ILE A 101 3.92 14.56 0.71
C ILE A 101 3.58 13.99 2.08
N ASP A 102 2.99 14.87 2.90
CA ASP A 102 2.33 14.50 4.14
C ASP A 102 0.82 14.41 3.90
N LEU A 103 0.25 13.24 4.19
CA LEU A 103 -1.17 12.95 4.00
C LEU A 103 -1.93 12.93 5.33
N LYS A 104 -1.33 13.40 6.43
CA LYS A 104 -1.98 13.44 7.76
C LYS A 104 -3.30 14.21 7.78
N GLU A 105 -3.44 15.26 6.99
CA GLU A 105 -4.69 16.04 6.90
C GLU A 105 -5.88 15.20 6.42
N LEU A 106 -5.64 14.08 5.73
CA LEU A 106 -6.70 13.14 5.35
C LEU A 106 -7.24 12.33 6.52
N ARG A 107 -6.54 12.31 7.66
CA ARG A 107 -6.90 11.57 8.88
C ARG A 107 -7.20 10.09 8.64
N ILE A 108 -6.50 9.49 7.67
CA ILE A 108 -6.55 8.05 7.41
C ILE A 108 -5.66 7.39 8.46
N PHE A 109 -6.30 6.72 9.42
CA PHE A 109 -5.67 6.14 10.61
C PHE A 109 -4.46 5.27 10.23
N GLU A 110 -4.60 4.43 9.20
CA GLU A 110 -3.55 3.52 8.76
C GLU A 110 -2.27 4.26 8.36
N PHE A 111 -2.36 5.47 7.80
CA PHE A 111 -1.18 6.21 7.34
C PHE A 111 -0.28 6.69 8.49
N GLU A 112 -0.80 6.73 9.72
CA GLU A 112 -0.05 7.14 10.91
C GLU A 112 0.81 6.03 11.51
N TYR A 113 0.43 4.76 11.29
CA TYR A 113 1.12 3.59 11.85
C TYR A 113 2.29 3.12 11.00
N PHE A 114 2.23 3.33 9.68
CA PHE A 114 3.22 2.80 8.75
C PHE A 114 4.18 3.83 8.09
N PRO A 115 4.49 5.02 8.66
CA PRO A 115 5.44 5.95 8.05
C PRO A 115 6.91 5.56 8.26
N TRP A 116 7.21 4.34 8.73
CA TRP A 116 8.58 3.88 8.96
C TRP A 116 9.36 3.66 7.65
N ILE A 117 8.67 3.51 6.53
CA ILE A 117 9.26 3.29 5.23
C ILE A 117 8.36 3.84 4.12
N LYS A 118 8.95 4.07 2.94
CA LYS A 118 8.26 4.37 1.70
C LYS A 118 8.78 3.41 0.62
N PHE A 119 8.01 3.20 -0.44
CA PHE A 119 8.53 2.46 -1.60
C PHE A 119 9.76 3.16 -2.16
N ASN A 120 10.75 2.38 -2.62
CA ASN A 120 11.85 2.94 -3.40
C ASN A 120 11.36 3.36 -4.80
N LYS A 121 12.20 4.09 -5.54
CA LYS A 121 11.85 4.62 -6.87
C LYS A 121 11.47 3.52 -7.87
N GLU A 122 12.13 2.37 -7.81
CA GLU A 122 11.86 1.24 -8.69
C GLU A 122 10.45 0.65 -8.46
N LEU A 123 10.11 0.36 -7.20
CA LEU A 123 8.80 -0.15 -6.82
C LEU A 123 7.71 0.89 -7.08
N PHE A 124 7.97 2.16 -6.79
CA PHE A 124 7.06 3.26 -7.11
C PHE A 124 6.71 3.29 -8.61
N ASN A 125 7.72 3.24 -9.48
CA ASN A 125 7.51 3.28 -10.92
C ASN A 125 6.76 2.04 -11.43
N LYS A 126 7.10 0.85 -10.92
CA LYS A 126 6.40 -0.40 -11.26
C LYS A 126 4.92 -0.30 -10.91
N ILE A 127 4.61 0.11 -9.68
CA ILE A 127 3.23 0.25 -9.21
C ILE A 127 2.50 1.33 -10.03
N ASN A 128 3.14 2.46 -10.31
CA ASN A 128 2.54 3.52 -11.13
C ASN A 128 2.16 3.01 -12.53
N ASN A 129 3.04 2.26 -13.19
CA ASN A 129 2.78 1.73 -14.53
C ASN A 129 1.55 0.80 -14.51
N GLU A 130 1.48 -0.13 -13.55
CA GLU A 130 0.30 -1.01 -13.43
C GLU A 130 -0.99 -0.22 -13.15
N ILE A 131 -0.91 0.89 -12.41
CA ILE A 131 -2.07 1.74 -12.11
C ILE A 131 -2.49 2.59 -13.31
N GLN A 132 -1.56 3.07 -14.11
CA GLN A 132 -1.86 3.89 -15.30
C GLN A 132 -2.41 3.04 -16.45
N ASP A 133 -1.90 1.83 -16.62
CA ASP A 133 -2.31 0.90 -17.68
C ASP A 133 -3.62 0.16 -17.34
N ALA A 134 -4.06 0.30 -16.10
CA ALA A 134 -5.25 -0.34 -15.60
C ALA A 134 -6.56 0.29 -16.11
N LYS A 135 -7.44 -0.58 -16.65
CA LYS A 135 -8.82 -0.23 -17.00
C LYS A 135 -9.79 -0.26 -15.80
N TYR A 136 -9.33 -0.11 -14.55
CA TYR A 136 -10.21 -0.11 -13.36
C TYR A 136 -10.48 1.29 -12.82
N THR A 137 -11.57 1.41 -12.06
CA THR A 137 -11.81 2.62 -11.24
C THR A 137 -10.90 2.58 -10.01
N LYS A 138 -10.27 3.72 -9.69
CA LYS A 138 -9.36 3.84 -8.53
C LYS A 138 -10.08 3.49 -7.21
N GLU A 139 -11.40 3.65 -7.18
CA GLU A 139 -12.31 3.36 -6.08
C GLU A 139 -12.44 1.85 -5.81
N GLN A 140 -12.58 1.02 -6.84
CA GLN A 140 -12.62 -0.44 -6.70
C GLN A 140 -11.29 -0.99 -6.20
N LEU A 141 -10.18 -0.49 -6.74
CA LEU A 141 -8.85 -0.85 -6.28
C LEU A 141 -8.64 -0.49 -4.81
N PHE A 142 -9.02 0.73 -4.42
CA PHE A 142 -8.94 1.18 -3.03
C PHE A 142 -9.73 0.24 -2.10
N SER A 143 -10.98 -0.08 -2.44
CA SER A 143 -11.83 -0.95 -1.62
C SER A 143 -11.22 -2.34 -1.43
N ASN A 144 -10.73 -2.96 -2.50
CA ASN A 144 -10.16 -4.31 -2.43
C ASN A 144 -8.87 -4.34 -1.61
N LEU A 145 -7.97 -3.37 -1.80
CA LEU A 145 -6.74 -3.31 -1.02
C LEU A 145 -6.99 -2.97 0.45
N TYR A 146 -8.00 -2.15 0.73
CA TYR A 146 -8.37 -1.83 2.10
C TYR A 146 -8.86 -3.07 2.85
N GLN A 147 -9.61 -3.96 2.19
CA GLN A 147 -10.02 -5.24 2.76
C GLN A 147 -8.81 -6.14 3.09
N GLU A 148 -7.82 -6.22 2.21
CA GLU A 148 -6.60 -7.02 2.41
C GLU A 148 -5.76 -6.61 3.64
N ILE A 149 -5.92 -5.38 4.14
CA ILE A 149 -5.24 -4.92 5.37
C ILE A 149 -5.75 -5.66 6.62
N PHE A 150 -7.03 -6.06 6.63
CA PHE A 150 -7.69 -6.61 7.82
C PHE A 150 -8.01 -8.10 7.72
N LEU A 151 -7.61 -8.77 6.63
CA LEU A 151 -7.75 -10.22 6.50
C LEU A 151 -6.51 -10.91 7.12
N PRO A 152 -6.67 -11.62 8.25
CA PRO A 152 -5.56 -12.25 8.98
C PRO A 152 -5.03 -13.55 8.34
N ASP A 153 -5.05 -13.65 7.02
CA ASP A 153 -4.92 -14.86 6.18
C ASP A 153 -6.24 -15.64 5.98
#